data_AF-A0A535AAH2-F1
#
_entry.id   AF-A0A535AAH2-F1
#
_cell.length_a   1.000
_cell.length_b   1.000
_cell.length_c   1.000
_cell.angle_alpha   90.00
_cell.angle_beta   90.00
_cell.angle_gamma   90.00
#
_symmetry.space_group_name_H-M   'P 1'
#
loop_
_entity.id
_entity.type
_entity.pdbx_description
1 polymer ?
#
loop_
_entity_poly.entity_id
_entity_poly.type
_entity_poly.pdbx_seq_one_letter_code
_entity_poly.pdbx_strand_id
1 'polypeptide(L)'
;MYGRPPPSGGLLDSRRFRPQDGEGLMRAKILLLLAATLVMAARASAVTITRGPIIENPDAVTSMITIAWWTDTAGDSTVDYGVNSAALLFSNTVPQAGSCEIGAAGTCHIVTLSGLLPGTRYYYRLKVGGVIVQNTGSSGPYFTTLKDPTDTTDLFFTIIGDWGQASGHEQSVSNLQDAADPQMIVTVGDNAYQNGAQSDWDNNALAYYVNPMKRVTFFPTLGNHDLNSVGASSWASSVEIKMFALPRNGTEQERYYSFDDGDAHFIVLDANAPTNATQRAWLASDLATTTRKWKFVFLHQTPYSCASGIASIGSNTDVRNQWGPLFEQYGVDIVFDGHDHMYERTRLMTDYGTGPGTTYIMTGGGGATLDGAAQIDGNGQPYRQPLFGSKTICYWLAQDCPGSGLNSYCSFSRFSYTSVRLSLDTTLTVNAIDENNNIFDTFTITKGVVTTTSTTATSTTSSTTTTTTTTTTTTTTTTTTTT
;
A
#
# COMPACT_ATOMS: atom_id res chain seq x y z
N MET A 1 -50.03 60.98 -87.33
CA MET A 1 -48.95 61.23 -88.30
C MET A 1 -47.65 60.83 -87.63
N TYR A 2 -47.10 59.64 -87.83
CA TYR A 2 -46.31 59.20 -89.01
C TYR A 2 -45.31 60.27 -89.48
N GLY A 3 -44.00 59.95 -89.43
CA GLY A 3 -42.98 60.73 -90.12
C GLY A 3 -41.52 60.41 -89.77
N ARG A 4 -41.03 59.25 -90.24
CA ARG A 4 -39.66 58.91 -90.74
C ARG A 4 -38.65 60.06 -91.02
N PRO A 5 -37.39 59.77 -91.43
CA PRO A 5 -36.28 58.94 -90.89
C PRO A 5 -34.97 59.82 -90.87
N PRO A 6 -33.69 59.35 -90.76
CA PRO A 6 -32.93 58.71 -91.87
C PRO A 6 -31.79 57.76 -91.34
N PRO A 7 -30.59 57.56 -91.96
CA PRO A 7 -30.22 56.29 -92.59
C PRO A 7 -28.89 55.66 -92.11
N SER A 8 -28.54 54.57 -92.79
CA SER A 8 -27.32 53.76 -92.82
C SER A 8 -25.95 54.46 -92.91
N GLY A 9 -24.93 53.79 -92.36
CA GLY A 9 -23.49 53.95 -92.62
C GLY A 9 -22.73 53.66 -91.33
N GLY A 10 -21.63 52.93 -91.23
CA GLY A 10 -20.71 52.28 -92.17
C GLY A 10 -19.68 51.51 -91.31
N LEU A 11 -18.74 50.87 -91.99
CA LEU A 11 -17.85 49.80 -91.56
C LEU A 11 -16.70 50.17 -90.59
N LEU A 12 -16.32 49.16 -89.79
CA LEU A 12 -15.00 48.81 -89.20
C LEU A 12 -14.38 49.70 -88.09
N ASP A 13 -14.19 49.12 -86.89
CA ASP A 13 -12.85 48.91 -86.30
C ASP A 13 -12.92 47.94 -85.11
N SER A 14 -11.99 46.98 -85.10
CA SER A 14 -11.74 46.04 -84.03
C SER A 14 -10.85 46.69 -82.97
N ARG A 15 -11.34 46.89 -81.73
CA ARG A 15 -10.46 46.88 -80.55
C ARG A 15 -11.21 46.67 -79.22
N ARG A 16 -10.65 45.70 -78.50
CA ARG A 16 -10.87 45.21 -77.13
C ARG A 16 -11.38 46.23 -76.10
N PHE A 17 -12.32 45.77 -75.26
CA PHE A 17 -12.31 46.07 -73.82
C PHE A 17 -12.71 44.80 -73.05
N ARG A 18 -11.78 44.28 -72.23
CA ARG A 18 -12.05 43.27 -71.19
C ARG A 18 -12.54 44.00 -69.94
N PRO A 19 -13.65 43.57 -69.31
CA PRO A 19 -13.83 43.72 -67.87
C PRO A 19 -13.07 42.62 -67.15
N GLN A 20 -12.33 42.98 -66.11
CA GLN A 20 -11.61 42.06 -65.24
C GLN A 20 -12.57 41.44 -64.22
N ASP A 21 -13.16 40.30 -64.57
CA ASP A 21 -13.94 39.48 -63.64
C ASP A 21 -13.01 38.47 -62.95
N GLY A 22 -12.06 38.97 -62.14
CA GLY A 22 -11.06 38.17 -61.44
C GLY A 22 -11.10 38.26 -59.92
N GLU A 23 -11.56 39.38 -59.36
CA GLU A 23 -11.40 39.64 -57.92
C GLU A 23 -12.56 39.14 -57.05
N GLY A 24 -13.79 39.14 -57.56
CA GLY A 24 -14.98 38.74 -56.78
C GLY A 24 -15.01 37.25 -56.44
N LEU A 25 -14.60 36.40 -57.39
CA LEU A 25 -14.61 34.94 -57.23
C LEU A 25 -13.44 34.45 -56.34
N MET A 26 -12.34 35.21 -56.29
CA MET A 26 -11.18 34.87 -55.47
C MET A 26 -11.40 35.24 -54.00
N ARG A 27 -12.08 36.38 -53.71
CA ARG A 27 -12.47 36.75 -52.33
C ARG A 27 -13.53 35.83 -51.74
N ALA A 28 -14.51 35.38 -52.53
CA ALA A 28 -15.52 34.42 -52.07
C ALA A 28 -14.93 33.02 -51.79
N LYS A 29 -13.94 32.57 -52.59
CA LYS A 29 -13.23 31.31 -52.35
C LYS A 29 -12.27 31.37 -51.16
N ILE A 30 -11.64 32.51 -50.92
CA ILE A 30 -10.77 32.71 -49.73
C ILE A 30 -11.61 32.81 -48.45
N LEU A 31 -12.77 33.47 -48.46
CA LEU A 31 -13.69 33.46 -47.31
C LEU A 31 -14.34 32.08 -47.08
N LEU A 32 -14.64 31.30 -48.12
CA LEU A 32 -15.09 29.92 -47.95
C LEU A 32 -13.97 28.98 -47.49
N LEU A 33 -12.72 29.18 -47.92
CA LEU A 33 -11.58 28.41 -47.39
C LEU A 33 -11.24 28.81 -45.95
N LEU A 34 -11.38 30.09 -45.57
CA LEU A 34 -11.22 30.55 -44.19
C LEU A 34 -12.38 30.09 -43.31
N ALA A 35 -13.62 30.05 -43.81
CA ALA A 35 -14.76 29.48 -43.09
C ALA A 35 -14.71 27.94 -43.02
N ALA A 36 -14.19 27.26 -44.05
CA ALA A 36 -13.99 25.81 -44.04
C ALA A 36 -12.78 25.38 -43.19
N THR A 37 -11.78 26.24 -43.01
CA THR A 37 -10.69 26.01 -42.03
C THR A 37 -11.09 26.40 -40.61
N LEU A 38 -12.07 27.29 -40.42
CA LEU A 38 -12.63 27.58 -39.09
C LEU A 38 -13.66 26.55 -38.59
N VAL A 39 -14.19 25.68 -39.46
CA VAL A 39 -15.23 24.70 -39.12
C VAL A 39 -14.69 23.26 -38.96
N MET A 40 -13.38 23.03 -39.14
CA MET A 40 -12.71 21.78 -38.74
C MET A 40 -11.60 21.98 -37.70
N ALA A 41 -11.69 23.03 -36.87
CA ALA A 41 -11.14 22.92 -35.53
C ALA A 41 -12.08 22.01 -34.74
N ALA A 42 -11.97 20.69 -34.94
CA ALA A 42 -12.46 19.75 -33.96
C ALA A 42 -11.88 20.23 -32.62
N ARG A 43 -12.73 20.65 -31.70
CA ARG A 43 -12.29 20.85 -30.32
C ARG A 43 -11.72 19.50 -29.93
N ALA A 44 -10.41 19.37 -29.88
CA ALA A 44 -9.79 18.25 -29.19
C ALA A 44 -10.30 18.38 -27.76
N SER A 45 -11.29 17.57 -27.41
CA SER A 45 -11.72 17.45 -26.03
C SER A 45 -10.47 17.09 -25.24
N ALA A 46 -10.22 17.81 -24.14
CA ALA A 46 -9.12 17.46 -23.26
C ALA A 46 -9.38 16.04 -22.73
N VAL A 47 -8.45 15.12 -23.00
CA VAL A 47 -8.53 13.77 -22.44
C VAL A 47 -8.52 13.88 -20.92
N THR A 48 -9.54 13.31 -20.29
CA THR A 48 -9.76 13.43 -18.84
C THR A 48 -9.44 12.11 -18.18
N ILE A 49 -8.63 12.14 -17.12
CA ILE A 49 -8.46 10.99 -16.24
C ILE A 49 -9.76 10.80 -15.46
N THR A 50 -10.41 9.66 -15.64
CA THR A 50 -11.65 9.27 -14.97
C THR A 50 -11.38 8.46 -13.70
N ARG A 51 -10.24 7.78 -13.62
CA ARG A 51 -9.76 7.07 -12.42
C ARG A 51 -8.25 7.01 -12.33
N GLY A 52 -7.74 7.09 -11.11
CA GLY A 52 -6.32 6.91 -10.78
C GLY A 52 -5.47 8.15 -11.08
N PRO A 53 -4.17 7.97 -11.37
CA PRO A 53 -3.47 6.68 -11.45
C PRO A 53 -3.38 5.92 -10.13
N ILE A 54 -3.12 4.62 -10.26
CA ILE A 54 -2.84 3.67 -9.19
C ILE A 54 -1.42 3.13 -9.44
N ILE A 55 -0.59 3.12 -8.38
CA ILE A 55 0.79 2.60 -8.41
C ILE A 55 0.79 1.17 -7.86
N GLU A 56 1.39 0.24 -8.62
CA GLU A 56 1.27 -1.20 -8.38
C GLU A 56 2.61 -1.93 -8.60
N ASN A 57 2.76 -3.11 -7.99
CA ASN A 57 3.92 -3.98 -8.22
C ASN A 57 3.49 -5.46 -8.28
N PRO A 58 2.89 -5.91 -9.40
CA PRO A 58 2.27 -7.24 -9.51
C PRO A 58 3.25 -8.41 -9.52
N ASP A 59 4.55 -8.12 -9.65
CA ASP A 59 5.59 -9.15 -9.66
C ASP A 59 6.41 -9.12 -8.36
N ALA A 60 6.15 -8.18 -7.45
CA ALA A 60 6.95 -7.94 -6.24
C ALA A 60 8.46 -7.77 -6.54
N VAL A 61 8.79 -7.08 -7.63
CA VAL A 61 10.17 -6.90 -8.11
C VAL A 61 10.66 -5.48 -7.81
N THR A 62 11.86 -5.37 -7.22
CA THR A 62 12.48 -4.10 -6.81
C THR A 62 12.82 -3.17 -7.98
N SER A 63 12.97 -3.71 -9.19
CA SER A 63 13.30 -2.95 -10.40
C SER A 63 12.09 -2.67 -11.31
N MET A 64 10.87 -2.88 -10.83
CA MET A 64 9.65 -2.70 -11.62
C MET A 64 8.57 -1.92 -10.87
N ILE A 65 7.72 -1.23 -11.64
CA ILE A 65 6.46 -0.67 -11.17
C ILE A 65 5.44 -0.74 -12.32
N THR A 66 4.18 -0.90 -12.00
CA THR A 66 3.07 -0.76 -12.94
C THR A 66 2.26 0.46 -12.55
N ILE A 67 1.88 1.27 -13.54
CA ILE A 67 0.98 2.40 -13.36
C ILE A 67 -0.28 2.16 -14.17
N ALA A 68 -1.42 2.10 -13.49
CA ALA A 68 -2.74 1.94 -14.07
C ALA A 68 -3.55 3.23 -13.95
N TRP A 69 -4.25 3.65 -15.02
CA TRP A 69 -5.19 4.77 -14.99
C TRP A 69 -6.30 4.59 -16.02
N TRP A 70 -7.39 5.35 -15.87
CA TRP A 70 -8.50 5.33 -16.82
C TRP A 70 -8.75 6.72 -17.38
N THR A 71 -9.19 6.79 -18.63
CA THR A 71 -9.63 8.03 -19.26
C THR A 71 -10.92 7.88 -20.05
N ASP A 72 -11.51 9.01 -20.44
CA ASP A 72 -12.71 9.07 -21.28
C ASP A 72 -12.47 8.74 -22.76
N THR A 73 -11.22 8.57 -23.19
CA THR A 73 -10.85 8.33 -24.59
C THR A 73 -9.79 7.25 -24.74
N ALA A 74 -9.80 6.53 -25.86
CA ALA A 74 -8.72 5.61 -26.20
C ALA A 74 -7.52 6.35 -26.80
N GLY A 75 -6.33 5.81 -26.56
CA GLY A 75 -5.08 6.27 -27.16
C GLY A 75 -3.88 5.50 -26.63
N ASP A 76 -2.71 5.69 -27.24
CA ASP A 76 -1.48 5.06 -26.75
C ASP A 76 -1.14 5.55 -25.34
N SER A 77 -0.87 4.62 -24.44
CA SER A 77 -0.60 4.88 -23.02
C SER A 77 0.89 5.14 -22.85
N THR A 78 1.28 6.34 -22.42
CA THR A 78 2.69 6.69 -22.22
C THR A 78 2.96 7.20 -20.82
N VAL A 79 4.02 6.69 -20.21
CA VAL A 79 4.59 7.22 -18.96
C VAL A 79 5.98 7.77 -19.28
N ASP A 80 6.17 9.08 -19.08
CA ASP A 80 7.52 9.63 -19.00
C ASP A 80 7.94 9.69 -17.53
N TYR A 81 9.17 9.31 -17.21
CA TYR A 81 9.63 9.16 -15.82
C TYR A 81 11.12 9.49 -15.63
N GLY A 82 11.51 9.75 -14.40
CA GLY A 82 12.91 10.00 -14.01
C GLY A 82 13.08 10.39 -12.55
N VAL A 83 14.32 10.39 -12.05
CA VAL A 83 14.65 10.74 -10.65
C VAL A 83 14.64 12.26 -10.38
N ASN A 84 14.37 13.08 -11.40
CA ASN A 84 14.26 14.52 -11.30
C ASN A 84 12.93 14.98 -11.92
N SER A 85 12.08 15.62 -11.12
CA SER A 85 10.75 16.09 -11.56
C SER A 85 10.78 17.11 -12.70
N ALA A 86 11.88 17.83 -12.86
CA ALA A 86 12.09 18.80 -13.94
C ALA A 86 12.65 18.17 -15.24
N ALA A 87 13.16 16.94 -15.18
CA ALA A 87 13.81 16.26 -16.29
C ALA A 87 13.49 14.76 -16.29
N LEU A 88 12.37 14.40 -16.91
CA LEU A 88 11.95 13.01 -17.11
C LEU A 88 12.70 12.44 -18.33
N LEU A 89 13.77 11.68 -18.06
CA LEU A 89 14.72 11.22 -19.09
C LEU A 89 14.31 9.90 -19.77
N PHE A 90 13.32 9.20 -19.22
CA PHE A 90 12.84 7.93 -19.74
C PHE A 90 11.38 8.04 -20.17
N SER A 91 10.98 7.18 -21.10
CA SER A 91 9.60 7.10 -21.61
C SER A 91 9.28 5.66 -21.97
N ASN A 92 8.10 5.18 -21.59
CA ASN A 92 7.57 3.91 -22.05
C ASN A 92 6.16 4.12 -22.63
N THR A 93 5.93 3.62 -23.84
CA THR A 93 4.65 3.73 -24.56
C THR A 93 4.12 2.34 -24.88
N VAL A 94 2.89 2.07 -24.46
CA VAL A 94 2.13 0.87 -24.82
C VAL A 94 1.06 1.26 -25.85
N PRO A 95 1.14 0.73 -27.09
CA PRO A 95 0.13 1.00 -28.11
C PRO A 95 -1.25 0.43 -27.74
N GLN A 96 -2.32 1.10 -28.20
CA GLN A 96 -3.72 0.66 -28.05
C GLN A 96 -4.17 0.38 -26.61
N ALA A 97 -4.62 1.41 -25.89
CA ALA A 97 -5.40 1.23 -24.67
C ALA A 97 -6.67 0.39 -24.94
N GLY A 98 -6.85 -0.70 -24.20
CA GLY A 98 -7.91 -1.68 -24.41
C GLY A 98 -8.43 -2.22 -23.09
N SER A 99 -9.75 -2.44 -23.02
CA SER A 99 -10.56 -2.71 -21.84
C SER A 99 -9.92 -3.69 -20.84
N CYS A 100 -9.42 -3.18 -19.71
CA CYS A 100 -9.28 -4.00 -18.52
C CYS A 100 -10.67 -4.26 -17.92
N GLU A 101 -10.79 -5.31 -17.11
CA GLU A 101 -12.07 -5.92 -16.69
C GLU A 101 -12.95 -5.02 -15.80
N ILE A 102 -12.54 -3.78 -15.54
CA ILE A 102 -13.36 -2.80 -14.84
C ILE A 102 -14.12 -1.91 -15.83
N GLY A 103 -15.29 -2.43 -16.21
CA GLY A 103 -16.34 -1.70 -16.90
C GLY A 103 -16.92 -0.57 -16.04
N ALA A 104 -17.35 0.50 -16.73
CA ALA A 104 -17.89 1.80 -16.27
C ALA A 104 -16.89 2.94 -16.07
N ALA A 105 -15.59 2.69 -15.92
CA ALA A 105 -14.59 3.76 -15.69
C ALA A 105 -14.04 4.43 -16.96
N GLY A 106 -14.37 3.92 -18.15
CA GLY A 106 -13.84 4.40 -19.42
C GLY A 106 -12.74 3.48 -19.98
N THR A 107 -11.78 4.08 -20.68
CA THR A 107 -10.66 3.37 -21.32
C THR A 107 -9.52 3.18 -20.34
N CYS A 108 -9.03 1.95 -20.22
CA CYS A 108 -7.98 1.56 -19.30
C CYS A 108 -6.58 1.65 -19.91
N HIS A 109 -5.64 2.15 -19.13
CA HIS A 109 -4.24 2.33 -19.50
C HIS A 109 -3.36 1.67 -18.44
N ILE A 110 -2.51 0.72 -18.84
CA ILE A 110 -1.59 0.02 -17.95
C ILE A 110 -0.20 0.09 -18.58
N VAL A 111 0.77 0.61 -17.83
CA VAL A 111 2.16 0.70 -18.29
C VAL A 111 3.09 0.18 -17.19
N THR A 112 3.79 -0.90 -17.49
CA THR A 112 4.86 -1.42 -16.63
C THR A 112 6.20 -0.77 -17.00
N LEU A 113 6.89 -0.24 -16.01
CA LEU A 113 8.25 0.27 -16.12
C LEU A 113 9.21 -0.76 -15.54
N SER A 114 10.34 -0.98 -16.22
CA SER A 114 11.35 -1.95 -15.81
C SER A 114 12.75 -1.34 -15.88
N GLY A 115 13.72 -2.00 -15.25
CA GLY A 115 15.10 -1.49 -15.17
C GLY A 115 15.25 -0.30 -14.22
N LEU A 116 14.33 -0.17 -13.26
CA LEU A 116 14.37 0.85 -12.23
C LEU A 116 15.41 0.48 -11.17
N LEU A 117 16.00 1.49 -10.52
CA LEU A 117 16.84 1.28 -9.36
C LEU A 117 15.96 0.95 -8.14
N PRO A 118 16.31 -0.07 -7.34
CA PRO A 118 15.64 -0.37 -6.06
C PRO A 118 15.68 0.81 -5.09
N GLY A 119 14.69 0.90 -4.19
CA GLY A 119 14.62 1.92 -3.13
C GLY A 119 14.61 3.37 -3.60
N THR A 120 14.26 3.63 -4.86
CA THR A 120 14.49 4.91 -5.53
C THR A 120 13.17 5.60 -5.86
N ARG A 121 13.10 6.90 -5.56
CA ARG A 121 11.97 7.75 -5.94
C ARG A 121 12.07 8.19 -7.40
N TYR A 122 11.02 7.94 -8.17
CA TYR A 122 10.86 8.36 -9.56
C TYR A 122 9.63 9.25 -9.71
N TYR A 123 9.80 10.40 -10.34
CA TYR A 123 8.72 11.27 -10.76
C TYR A 123 8.19 10.82 -12.13
N TYR A 124 6.90 11.04 -12.38
CA TYR A 124 6.32 10.65 -13.66
C TYR A 124 5.26 11.64 -14.17
N ARG A 125 4.98 11.57 -15.47
CA ARG A 125 3.81 12.19 -16.10
C ARG A 125 3.13 11.19 -17.04
N LEU A 126 1.83 11.35 -17.22
CA LEU A 126 1.01 10.48 -18.06
C LEU A 126 0.63 11.19 -19.35
N LYS A 127 0.70 10.46 -20.47
CA LYS A 127 0.18 10.90 -21.76
C LYS A 127 -0.72 9.85 -22.37
N VAL A 128 -1.77 10.31 -23.07
CA VAL A 128 -2.66 9.48 -23.88
C VAL A 128 -2.67 10.02 -25.30
N GLY A 129 -2.32 9.19 -26.28
CA GLY A 129 -2.20 9.62 -27.68
C GLY A 129 -1.23 10.78 -27.88
N GLY A 130 -0.18 10.85 -27.05
CA GLY A 130 0.81 11.93 -27.04
C GLY A 130 0.41 13.20 -26.28
N VAL A 131 -0.84 13.32 -25.80
CA VAL A 131 -1.32 14.46 -25.01
C VAL A 131 -1.04 14.24 -23.53
N ILE A 132 -0.44 15.21 -22.84
CA ILE A 132 -0.24 15.15 -21.37
C ILE A 132 -1.60 15.23 -20.67
N VAL A 133 -1.94 14.22 -19.88
CA VAL A 133 -3.18 14.13 -19.08
C VAL A 133 -2.94 14.28 -17.58
N GLN A 134 -1.72 13.99 -17.12
CA GLN A 134 -1.23 14.30 -15.78
C GLN A 134 0.22 14.73 -15.88
N ASN A 135 0.56 15.92 -15.39
CA ASN A 135 1.92 16.46 -15.42
C ASN A 135 2.59 16.39 -14.04
N THR A 136 3.90 16.63 -13.96
CA THR A 136 4.62 16.69 -12.69
C THR A 136 4.30 17.96 -11.89
N GLY A 137 4.25 19.13 -12.54
CA GLY A 137 4.16 20.39 -11.77
C GLY A 137 5.40 20.59 -10.88
N SER A 138 5.27 21.31 -9.75
CA SER A 138 6.41 21.64 -8.88
C SER A 138 6.92 20.47 -8.04
N SER A 139 6.05 19.54 -7.65
CA SER A 139 6.40 18.41 -6.77
C SER A 139 6.13 17.02 -7.39
N GLY A 140 5.43 16.93 -8.51
CA GLY A 140 5.23 15.67 -9.23
C GLY A 140 4.36 14.64 -8.52
N PRO A 141 3.52 13.88 -9.23
CA PRO A 141 3.29 12.53 -8.77
C PRO A 141 4.62 11.76 -8.93
N TYR A 142 4.91 10.87 -7.99
CA TYR A 142 6.13 10.07 -7.95
C TYR A 142 5.79 8.71 -7.38
N PHE A 143 6.61 7.69 -7.59
CA PHE A 143 6.53 6.43 -6.85
C PHE A 143 7.91 6.12 -6.27
N THR A 144 7.96 5.21 -5.30
CA THR A 144 9.22 4.68 -4.76
C THR A 144 9.25 3.18 -5.01
N THR A 145 10.33 2.68 -5.61
CA THR A 145 10.50 1.24 -5.82
C THR A 145 10.81 0.52 -4.51
N LEU A 146 10.46 -0.77 -4.44
CA LEU A 146 10.84 -1.64 -3.33
C LEU A 146 12.37 -1.71 -3.21
N LYS A 147 12.87 -1.93 -2.00
CA LYS A 147 14.30 -1.99 -1.70
C LYS A 147 14.85 -3.39 -1.83
N ASP A 148 16.12 -3.46 -2.22
CA ASP A 148 16.86 -4.71 -2.14
C ASP A 148 17.14 -5.09 -0.66
N PRO A 149 17.27 -6.38 -0.34
CA PRO A 149 17.46 -6.83 1.04
C PRO A 149 18.70 -6.30 1.77
N THR A 150 19.70 -5.85 1.00
CA THR A 150 20.93 -5.27 1.54
C THR A 150 20.81 -3.77 1.83
N ASP A 151 19.71 -3.13 1.39
CA ASP A 151 19.44 -1.74 1.70
C ASP A 151 18.94 -1.63 3.14
N THR A 152 19.79 -1.02 3.97
CA THR A 152 19.52 -0.83 5.40
C THR A 152 18.92 0.54 5.70
N THR A 153 18.60 1.36 4.69
CA THR A 153 17.96 2.66 4.92
C THR A 153 16.54 2.50 5.46
N ASP A 154 16.05 3.54 6.13
CA ASP A 154 14.72 3.56 6.75
C ASP A 154 13.60 3.10 5.81
N LEU A 155 12.86 2.08 6.22
CA LEU A 155 11.63 1.67 5.58
C LEU A 155 10.44 2.28 6.34
N PHE A 156 9.55 2.97 5.62
CA PHE A 156 8.39 3.62 6.23
C PHE A 156 7.10 3.32 5.47
N PHE A 157 6.12 2.75 6.17
CA PHE A 157 4.82 2.39 5.63
C PHE A 157 3.69 2.68 6.62
N THR A 158 2.47 2.78 6.09
CA THR A 158 1.27 2.97 6.90
C THR A 158 0.25 1.87 6.62
N ILE A 159 -0.59 1.60 7.61
CA ILE A 159 -1.61 0.57 7.60
C ILE A 159 -2.97 1.20 7.88
N ILE A 160 -4.00 0.77 7.17
CA ILE A 160 -5.38 1.17 7.39
C ILE A 160 -6.34 0.01 7.15
N GLY A 161 -7.36 -0.11 8.00
CA GLY A 161 -8.47 -1.05 7.84
C GLY A 161 -9.79 -0.34 7.89
N ASP A 162 -10.83 -0.96 7.33
CA ASP A 162 -12.22 -0.57 7.57
C ASP A 162 -12.45 0.90 7.19
N TRP A 163 -12.07 1.22 5.95
CA TRP A 163 -12.12 2.53 5.33
C TRP A 163 -13.03 2.50 4.10
N GLY A 164 -13.26 3.64 3.45
CA GLY A 164 -14.20 3.71 2.33
C GLY A 164 -15.66 3.76 2.76
N GLN A 165 -15.98 4.55 3.80
CA GLN A 165 -17.37 4.88 4.19
C GLN A 165 -17.76 6.33 3.81
N ALA A 166 -16.87 7.06 3.13
CA ALA A 166 -17.09 8.45 2.67
C ALA A 166 -17.37 9.43 3.81
N SER A 167 -16.59 9.35 4.90
CA SER A 167 -16.76 10.19 6.08
C SER A 167 -15.73 11.32 6.17
N GLY A 168 -16.04 12.37 6.95
CA GLY A 168 -15.05 13.42 7.27
C GLY A 168 -13.87 12.89 8.10
N HIS A 169 -14.08 11.80 8.84
CA HIS A 169 -13.05 11.11 9.61
C HIS A 169 -12.06 10.40 8.66
N GLU A 170 -12.59 9.68 7.67
CA GLU A 170 -11.80 9.08 6.60
C GLU A 170 -10.98 10.12 5.83
N GLN A 171 -11.57 11.27 5.48
CA GLN A 171 -10.83 12.35 4.82
C GLN A 171 -9.65 12.84 5.67
N SER A 172 -9.84 12.93 6.99
CA SER A 172 -8.80 13.37 7.92
C SER A 172 -7.68 12.34 8.01
N VAL A 173 -8.00 11.05 8.12
CA VAL A 173 -7.02 9.95 8.09
C VAL A 173 -6.25 9.92 6.76
N SER A 174 -6.95 10.00 5.62
CA SER A 174 -6.34 10.05 4.28
C SER A 174 -5.36 11.21 4.14
N ASN A 175 -5.75 12.42 4.59
CA ASN A 175 -4.88 13.60 4.55
C ASN A 175 -3.61 13.43 5.40
N LEU A 176 -3.71 12.75 6.54
CA LEU A 176 -2.55 12.49 7.41
C LEU A 176 -1.63 11.44 6.81
N GLN A 177 -2.16 10.34 6.27
CA GLN A 177 -1.36 9.36 5.53
C GLN A 177 -0.72 10.00 4.29
N ASP A 178 -1.43 10.91 3.62
CA ASP A 178 -0.89 11.65 2.49
C ASP A 178 0.32 12.51 2.91
N ALA A 179 0.15 13.30 3.98
CA ALA A 179 1.18 14.17 4.53
C ALA A 179 2.38 13.41 5.12
N ALA A 180 2.17 12.20 5.62
CA ALA A 180 3.23 11.36 6.17
C ALA A 180 4.24 10.88 5.10
N ASP A 181 3.85 10.89 3.82
CA ASP A 181 4.66 10.42 2.68
C ASP A 181 5.24 8.99 2.87
N PRO A 182 4.39 7.97 3.10
CA PRO A 182 4.83 6.58 3.21
C PRO A 182 5.28 6.03 1.85
N GLN A 183 6.18 5.04 1.89
CA GLN A 183 6.63 4.35 0.67
C GLN A 183 5.55 3.39 0.14
N MET A 184 4.76 2.82 1.05
CA MET A 184 3.62 1.95 0.73
C MET A 184 2.50 2.12 1.76
N ILE A 185 1.28 1.79 1.34
CA ILE A 185 0.13 1.58 2.21
C ILE A 185 -0.29 0.12 2.08
N VAL A 186 -0.36 -0.59 3.20
CA VAL A 186 -0.92 -1.95 3.24
C VAL A 186 -2.26 -1.86 3.94
N THR A 187 -3.32 -2.43 3.38
CA THR A 187 -4.62 -2.41 4.05
C THR A 187 -4.87 -3.71 4.78
N VAL A 188 -5.79 -3.70 5.74
CA VAL A 188 -6.26 -4.89 6.48
C VAL A 188 -7.74 -5.18 6.18
N GLY A 189 -8.19 -4.88 4.96
CA GLY A 189 -9.52 -5.24 4.46
C GLY A 189 -10.64 -4.24 4.76
N ASP A 190 -11.77 -4.54 4.14
CA ASP A 190 -12.96 -3.68 4.05
C ASP A 190 -12.57 -2.30 3.50
N ASN A 191 -12.17 -2.30 2.24
CA ASN A 191 -11.56 -1.16 1.58
C ASN A 191 -12.58 -0.21 0.96
N ALA A 192 -13.80 -0.69 0.70
CA ALA A 192 -14.89 0.11 0.14
C ALA A 192 -16.27 -0.38 0.60
N TYR A 193 -16.85 0.32 1.59
CA TYR A 193 -18.20 0.04 2.08
C TYR A 193 -19.28 0.50 1.10
N GLN A 194 -20.43 -0.16 1.03
CA GLN A 194 -20.85 -1.25 1.93
C GLN A 194 -20.59 -2.64 1.35
N ASN A 195 -20.41 -2.78 0.03
CA ASN A 195 -20.45 -4.08 -0.62
C ASN A 195 -19.26 -4.37 -1.55
N GLY A 196 -18.22 -3.53 -1.51
CA GLY A 196 -17.09 -3.64 -2.43
C GLY A 196 -17.52 -3.42 -3.89
N ALA A 197 -18.66 -2.77 -4.12
CA ALA A 197 -19.18 -2.52 -5.46
C ALA A 197 -18.37 -1.41 -6.15
N GLN A 198 -18.51 -1.29 -7.46
CA GLN A 198 -17.76 -0.29 -8.22
C GLN A 198 -18.03 1.14 -7.74
N SER A 199 -19.31 1.43 -7.42
CA SER A 199 -19.72 2.71 -6.85
C SER A 199 -19.15 2.97 -5.46
N ASP A 200 -18.92 1.92 -4.68
CA ASP A 200 -18.37 2.03 -3.34
C ASP A 200 -16.90 2.45 -3.44
N TRP A 201 -16.14 1.78 -4.32
CA TRP A 201 -14.77 2.17 -4.64
C TRP A 201 -14.67 3.59 -5.18
N ASP A 202 -15.47 3.94 -6.19
CA ASP A 202 -15.38 5.25 -6.84
C ASP A 202 -15.75 6.40 -5.90
N ASN A 203 -16.82 6.25 -5.12
CA ASN A 203 -17.35 7.35 -4.31
C ASN A 203 -16.76 7.41 -2.90
N ASN A 204 -16.40 6.26 -2.32
CA ASN A 204 -16.08 6.19 -0.89
C ASN A 204 -14.59 6.02 -0.64
N ALA A 205 -13.86 5.32 -1.51
CA ALA A 205 -12.43 5.07 -1.34
C ALA A 205 -11.57 5.97 -2.26
N LEU A 206 -11.71 5.81 -3.58
CA LEU A 206 -10.87 6.48 -4.58
C LEU A 206 -10.99 8.00 -4.53
N ALA A 207 -12.18 8.52 -4.25
CA ALA A 207 -12.42 9.96 -4.11
C ALA A 207 -11.64 10.58 -2.94
N TYR A 208 -11.43 9.82 -1.84
CA TYR A 208 -10.77 10.29 -0.62
C TYR A 208 -9.27 10.04 -0.64
N TYR A 209 -8.81 8.98 -1.33
CA TYR A 209 -7.40 8.56 -1.41
C TYR A 209 -6.73 8.95 -2.74
N VAL A 210 -7.34 9.85 -3.50
CA VAL A 210 -6.83 10.30 -4.81
C VAL A 210 -5.39 10.84 -4.76
N ASN A 211 -4.96 11.44 -3.65
CA ASN A 211 -3.60 11.96 -3.51
C ASN A 211 -2.61 10.82 -3.20
N PRO A 212 -2.78 10.00 -2.14
CA PRO A 212 -1.93 8.85 -1.90
C PRO A 212 -1.82 7.90 -3.10
N MET A 213 -2.92 7.55 -3.77
CA MET A 213 -2.91 6.55 -4.85
C MET A 213 -2.06 6.94 -6.07
N LYS A 214 -1.84 8.24 -6.29
CA LYS A 214 -0.97 8.73 -7.36
C LYS A 214 0.51 8.54 -7.05
N ARG A 215 0.87 8.15 -5.83
CA ARG A 215 2.26 8.17 -5.40
C ARG A 215 2.74 7.07 -4.46
N VAL A 216 1.80 6.40 -3.80
CA VAL A 216 2.07 5.32 -2.87
C VAL A 216 1.58 4.02 -3.49
N THR A 217 2.38 2.95 -3.40
CA THR A 217 1.92 1.61 -3.78
C THR A 217 0.97 1.09 -2.72
N PHE A 218 -0.22 0.65 -3.13
CA PHE A 218 -1.20 0.02 -2.25
C PHE A 218 -1.08 -1.50 -2.35
N PHE A 219 -1.08 -2.15 -1.18
CA PHE A 219 -1.19 -3.61 -1.03
C PHE A 219 -2.47 -3.92 -0.26
N PRO A 220 -3.62 -4.01 -0.94
CA PRO A 220 -4.89 -4.28 -0.30
C PRO A 220 -5.00 -5.73 0.17
N THR A 221 -5.64 -5.90 1.32
CA THR A 221 -6.12 -7.17 1.86
C THR A 221 -7.62 -7.26 1.61
N LEU A 222 -8.16 -8.44 1.29
CA LEU A 222 -9.61 -8.66 1.19
C LEU A 222 -10.27 -8.73 2.56
N GLY A 223 -11.30 -7.91 2.78
CA GLY A 223 -12.26 -8.03 3.87
C GLY A 223 -13.57 -8.68 3.44
N ASN A 224 -14.52 -8.80 4.37
CA ASN A 224 -15.82 -9.39 4.05
C ASN A 224 -16.73 -8.43 3.28
N HIS A 225 -16.64 -7.12 3.53
CA HIS A 225 -17.41 -6.13 2.78
C HIS A 225 -16.96 -6.03 1.32
N ASP A 226 -15.68 -6.28 1.03
CA ASP A 226 -15.14 -6.30 -0.34
C ASP A 226 -15.75 -7.40 -1.22
N LEU A 227 -16.29 -8.45 -0.57
CA LEU A 227 -16.86 -9.63 -1.22
C LEU A 227 -18.39 -9.67 -1.20
N ASN A 228 -19.08 -8.75 -0.53
CA ASN A 228 -20.53 -8.78 -0.37
C ASN A 228 -21.29 -8.75 -1.71
N SER A 229 -20.78 -8.04 -2.72
CA SER A 229 -21.42 -7.94 -4.04
C SER A 229 -21.28 -9.20 -4.91
N VAL A 230 -20.28 -10.05 -4.64
CA VAL A 230 -19.93 -11.21 -5.49
C VAL A 230 -20.00 -12.56 -4.76
N GLY A 231 -19.94 -12.54 -3.43
CA GLY A 231 -19.79 -13.69 -2.55
C GLY A 231 -18.35 -14.21 -2.49
N ALA A 232 -17.97 -14.76 -1.33
CA ALA A 232 -16.60 -15.23 -1.08
C ALA A 232 -16.12 -16.34 -2.04
N SER A 233 -17.04 -17.18 -2.57
CA SER A 233 -16.70 -18.19 -3.58
C SER A 233 -16.35 -17.59 -4.94
N SER A 234 -16.71 -16.34 -5.19
CA SER A 234 -16.50 -15.61 -6.44
C SER A 234 -15.54 -14.44 -6.24
N TRP A 235 -14.63 -14.52 -5.28
CA TRP A 235 -13.68 -13.46 -4.92
C TRP A 235 -12.94 -12.86 -6.12
N ALA A 236 -12.60 -13.68 -7.12
CA ALA A 236 -11.92 -13.25 -8.34
C ALA A 236 -12.76 -12.27 -9.19
N SER A 237 -14.07 -12.19 -8.94
CA SER A 237 -14.97 -11.23 -9.57
C SER A 237 -15.14 -9.92 -8.79
N SER A 238 -14.55 -9.80 -7.59
CA SER A 238 -14.62 -8.56 -6.79
C SER A 238 -13.96 -7.40 -7.53
N VAL A 239 -14.42 -6.18 -7.22
CA VAL A 239 -13.85 -4.97 -7.83
C VAL A 239 -12.40 -4.80 -7.46
N GLU A 240 -12.03 -5.09 -6.21
CA GLU A 240 -10.66 -5.01 -5.73
C GLU A 240 -9.70 -5.83 -6.59
N ILE A 241 -9.99 -7.13 -6.77
CA ILE A 241 -9.14 -8.05 -7.55
C ILE A 241 -9.07 -7.64 -9.03
N LYS A 242 -10.13 -7.04 -9.58
CA LYS A 242 -10.10 -6.54 -10.96
C LYS A 242 -9.40 -5.19 -11.10
N MET A 243 -9.27 -4.43 -10.00
CA MET A 243 -8.80 -3.05 -10.03
C MET A 243 -7.31 -2.98 -9.80
N PHE A 244 -6.81 -3.83 -8.90
CA PHE A 244 -5.41 -3.86 -8.53
C PHE A 244 -4.67 -5.01 -9.19
N ALA A 245 -3.48 -4.73 -9.73
CA ALA A 245 -2.52 -5.74 -10.12
C ALA A 245 -1.58 -6.05 -8.94
N LEU A 246 -1.86 -7.15 -8.25
CA LEU A 246 -1.17 -7.55 -7.00
C LEU A 246 -0.14 -8.66 -7.25
N PRO A 247 0.78 -8.90 -6.29
CA PRO A 247 1.73 -10.00 -6.42
C PRO A 247 1.04 -11.35 -6.68
N ARG A 248 1.51 -12.06 -7.71
CA ARG A 248 0.88 -13.31 -8.21
C ARG A 248 1.55 -14.58 -7.71
N ASN A 249 2.21 -14.52 -6.55
CA ASN A 249 2.95 -15.63 -5.95
C ASN A 249 2.11 -16.51 -5.01
N GLY A 250 0.84 -16.14 -4.77
CA GLY A 250 -0.16 -17.01 -4.17
C GLY A 250 -0.59 -18.16 -5.07
N THR A 251 -1.01 -19.29 -4.47
CA THR A 251 -1.62 -20.40 -5.23
C THR A 251 -2.96 -20.03 -5.86
N GLU A 252 -3.69 -19.09 -5.27
CA GLU A 252 -4.80 -18.37 -5.88
C GLU A 252 -4.32 -16.93 -6.09
N GLN A 253 -3.90 -16.61 -7.33
CA GLN A 253 -3.20 -15.36 -7.63
C GLN A 253 -4.00 -14.13 -7.18
N GLU A 254 -3.28 -13.11 -6.68
CA GLU A 254 -3.81 -11.81 -6.23
C GLU A 254 -4.75 -11.86 -5.01
N ARG A 255 -5.27 -13.04 -4.63
CA ARG A 255 -6.12 -13.22 -3.43
C ARG A 255 -5.36 -13.12 -2.11
N TYR A 256 -4.21 -13.78 -2.05
CA TYR A 256 -3.24 -13.75 -0.96
C TYR A 256 -1.86 -13.87 -1.57
N TYR A 257 -0.90 -13.18 -0.98
CA TYR A 257 0.39 -12.98 -1.61
C TYR A 257 1.43 -12.50 -0.61
N SER A 258 2.69 -12.52 -1.01
CA SER A 258 3.79 -11.97 -0.22
C SER A 258 4.71 -11.10 -1.07
N PHE A 259 5.48 -10.22 -0.44
CA PHE A 259 6.51 -9.44 -1.09
C PHE A 259 7.61 -9.03 -0.09
N ASP A 260 8.76 -8.62 -0.61
CA ASP A 260 9.87 -8.12 0.19
C ASP A 260 10.09 -6.62 -0.09
N ASP A 261 10.41 -5.87 0.96
CA ASP A 261 10.94 -4.51 0.86
C ASP A 261 12.09 -4.36 1.86
N GLY A 262 13.33 -4.42 1.37
CA GLY A 262 14.50 -4.52 2.24
C GLY A 262 14.57 -5.88 2.94
N ASP A 263 15.02 -5.90 4.20
CA ASP A 263 15.09 -7.13 5.02
C ASP A 263 13.75 -7.42 5.76
N ALA A 264 12.64 -6.95 5.18
CA ALA A 264 11.29 -7.16 5.68
C ALA A 264 10.44 -7.95 4.66
N HIS A 265 9.73 -8.95 5.17
CA HIS A 265 8.80 -9.79 4.43
C HIS A 265 7.37 -9.46 4.83
N PHE A 266 6.52 -9.20 3.84
CA PHE A 266 5.13 -8.80 3.99
C PHE A 266 4.25 -9.91 3.43
N ILE A 267 3.25 -10.33 4.19
CA ILE A 267 2.33 -11.41 3.81
C ILE A 267 0.91 -10.90 3.95
N VAL A 268 0.14 -10.92 2.87
CA VAL A 268 -1.28 -10.56 2.82
C VAL A 268 -2.10 -11.83 2.70
N LEU A 269 -3.06 -12.02 3.61
CA LEU A 269 -3.91 -13.22 3.69
C LEU A 269 -5.40 -12.88 3.53
N ASP A 270 -6.13 -13.74 2.83
CA ASP A 270 -7.59 -13.70 2.81
C ASP A 270 -8.15 -14.51 3.99
N ALA A 271 -8.54 -13.81 5.04
CA ALA A 271 -9.11 -14.38 6.26
C ALA A 271 -10.62 -14.62 6.20
N ASN A 272 -11.28 -14.41 5.05
CA ASN A 272 -12.68 -14.79 4.85
C ASN A 272 -12.88 -16.32 4.79
N ALA A 273 -11.79 -17.07 4.56
CA ALA A 273 -11.79 -18.53 4.52
C ALA A 273 -10.57 -19.12 5.26
N PRO A 274 -10.47 -18.92 6.60
CA PRO A 274 -9.26 -19.24 7.36
C PRO A 274 -8.95 -20.74 7.44
N THR A 275 -9.97 -21.58 7.22
CA THR A 275 -9.86 -23.05 7.17
C THR A 275 -9.46 -23.59 5.79
N ASN A 276 -9.20 -22.71 4.80
CA ASN A 276 -8.71 -23.11 3.48
C ASN A 276 -7.31 -23.74 3.60
N ALA A 277 -7.24 -25.07 3.41
CA ALA A 277 -6.00 -25.83 3.53
C ALA A 277 -4.95 -25.45 2.48
N THR A 278 -5.36 -25.00 1.29
CA THR A 278 -4.46 -24.56 0.22
C THR A 278 -3.72 -23.29 0.64
N GLN A 279 -4.45 -22.27 1.09
CA GLN A 279 -3.84 -21.02 1.57
C GLN A 279 -2.96 -21.27 2.80
N ARG A 280 -3.40 -22.11 3.75
CA ARG A 280 -2.59 -22.47 4.91
C ARG A 280 -1.28 -23.19 4.54
N ALA A 281 -1.33 -24.09 3.56
CA ALA A 281 -0.14 -24.79 3.08
C ALA A 281 0.81 -23.85 2.34
N TRP A 282 0.27 -22.92 1.54
CA TRP A 282 1.03 -21.85 0.91
C TRP A 282 1.74 -20.98 1.95
N LEU A 283 1.01 -20.48 2.96
CA LEU A 283 1.57 -19.68 4.05
C LEU A 283 2.71 -20.40 4.79
N ALA A 284 2.53 -21.69 5.09
CA ALA A 284 3.57 -22.47 5.74
C ALA A 284 4.84 -22.60 4.86
N SER A 285 4.68 -22.72 3.55
CA SER A 285 5.80 -22.76 2.60
C SER A 285 6.49 -21.40 2.47
N ASP A 286 5.71 -20.33 2.34
CA ASP A 286 6.19 -18.96 2.22
C ASP A 286 7.05 -18.58 3.44
N LEU A 287 6.50 -18.74 4.65
CA LEU A 287 7.21 -18.51 5.92
C LEU A 287 8.46 -19.40 6.10
N ALA A 288 8.44 -20.64 5.62
CA ALA A 288 9.58 -21.55 5.72
C ALA A 288 10.73 -21.20 4.77
N THR A 289 10.45 -20.47 3.68
CA THR A 289 11.45 -20.14 2.65
C THR A 289 12.06 -18.76 2.81
N THR A 290 11.35 -17.83 3.45
CA THR A 290 11.88 -16.49 3.69
C THR A 290 13.00 -16.49 4.73
N THR A 291 14.06 -15.72 4.44
CA THR A 291 15.17 -15.48 5.37
C THR A 291 15.15 -14.07 5.94
N ARG A 292 14.12 -13.28 5.61
CA ARG A 292 14.00 -11.88 6.03
C ARG A 292 13.93 -11.76 7.54
N LYS A 293 14.63 -10.76 8.06
CA LYS A 293 14.68 -10.48 9.49
C LYS A 293 13.33 -10.08 10.05
N TRP A 294 12.62 -9.19 9.36
CA TRP A 294 11.30 -8.71 9.77
C TRP A 294 10.20 -9.44 9.01
N LYS A 295 9.12 -9.79 9.72
CA LYS A 295 7.99 -10.50 9.13
C LYS A 295 6.68 -9.87 9.61
N PHE A 296 5.89 -9.40 8.65
CA PHE A 296 4.59 -8.77 8.88
C PHE A 296 3.51 -9.55 8.16
N VAL A 297 2.40 -9.79 8.85
CA VAL A 297 1.20 -10.40 8.26
C VAL A 297 0.06 -9.39 8.30
N PHE A 298 -0.73 -9.34 7.25
CA PHE A 298 -1.91 -8.49 7.10
C PHE A 298 -3.09 -9.38 6.74
N LEU A 299 -4.17 -9.25 7.48
CA LEU A 299 -5.39 -10.05 7.32
C LEU A 299 -6.58 -9.23 7.80
N HIS A 300 -7.80 -9.58 7.42
CA HIS A 300 -8.97 -8.80 7.86
C HIS A 300 -9.56 -9.29 9.19
N GLN A 301 -9.97 -10.56 9.28
CA GLN A 301 -10.69 -11.08 10.46
C GLN A 301 -9.79 -11.32 11.68
N THR A 302 -10.27 -10.88 12.85
CA THR A 302 -9.42 -10.61 14.02
C THR A 302 -9.10 -11.86 14.83
N PRO A 303 -7.84 -12.30 14.95
CA PRO A 303 -7.48 -13.45 15.78
C PRO A 303 -7.73 -13.15 17.27
N TYR A 304 -7.51 -11.90 17.70
CA TYR A 304 -7.75 -11.40 19.03
C TYR A 304 -8.54 -10.10 18.95
N SER A 305 -9.65 -10.04 19.69
CA SER A 305 -10.52 -8.86 19.73
C SER A 305 -11.30 -8.82 21.03
N CYS A 306 -11.17 -7.69 21.72
CA CYS A 306 -11.93 -7.30 22.88
C CYS A 306 -12.89 -6.14 22.60
N ALA A 307 -13.08 -5.80 21.31
CA ALA A 307 -14.01 -4.76 20.89
C ALA A 307 -15.41 -5.01 21.46
N SER A 308 -16.05 -3.97 21.95
CA SER A 308 -17.43 -4.01 22.46
C SER A 308 -18.38 -3.31 21.51
N GLY A 309 -19.68 -3.50 21.70
CA GLY A 309 -20.70 -2.95 20.80
C GLY A 309 -21.50 -4.04 20.11
N ILE A 310 -22.45 -3.60 19.29
CA ILE A 310 -23.43 -4.47 18.65
C ILE A 310 -22.94 -5.03 17.31
N ALA A 311 -22.01 -4.35 16.65
CA ALA A 311 -21.48 -4.72 15.34
C ALA A 311 -20.26 -5.63 15.46
N SER A 312 -19.38 -5.38 16.45
CA SER A 312 -18.30 -6.29 16.79
C SER A 312 -18.80 -7.72 17.01
N ILE A 313 -18.08 -8.71 16.45
CA ILE A 313 -18.29 -10.14 16.68
C ILE A 313 -17.22 -10.76 17.61
N GLY A 314 -16.13 -10.02 17.87
CA GLY A 314 -15.01 -10.46 18.70
C GLY A 314 -14.09 -11.44 17.98
N SER A 315 -13.24 -12.13 18.74
CA SER A 315 -12.16 -12.95 18.17
C SER A 315 -12.65 -14.06 17.24
N ASN A 316 -12.05 -14.14 16.05
CA ASN A 316 -12.13 -15.27 15.14
C ASN A 316 -11.13 -16.36 15.55
N THR A 317 -11.62 -17.39 16.25
CA THR A 317 -10.79 -18.50 16.71
C THR A 317 -10.27 -19.40 15.60
N ASP A 318 -10.92 -19.42 14.44
CA ASP A 318 -10.43 -20.21 13.30
C ASP A 318 -9.17 -19.56 12.72
N VAL A 319 -9.16 -18.24 12.50
CA VAL A 319 -7.94 -17.51 12.11
C VAL A 319 -6.82 -17.76 13.13
N ARG A 320 -7.14 -17.57 14.42
CA ARG A 320 -6.17 -17.76 15.52
C ARG A 320 -5.56 -19.16 15.49
N ASN A 321 -6.38 -20.20 15.44
CA ASN A 321 -5.90 -21.58 15.56
C ASN A 321 -5.30 -22.15 14.26
N GLN A 322 -5.71 -21.67 13.09
CA GLN A 322 -5.16 -22.15 11.82
C GLN A 322 -3.77 -21.58 11.54
N TRP A 323 -3.55 -20.30 11.85
CA TRP A 323 -2.34 -19.58 11.46
C TRP A 323 -1.45 -19.14 12.61
N GLY A 324 -2.00 -18.92 13.82
CA GLY A 324 -1.23 -18.58 15.02
C GLY A 324 -0.04 -19.50 15.30
N PRO A 325 -0.17 -20.84 15.20
CA PRO A 325 0.96 -21.74 15.37
C PRO A 325 2.09 -21.53 14.34
N LEU A 326 1.75 -21.15 13.10
CA LEU A 326 2.72 -20.86 12.04
C LEU A 326 3.41 -19.52 12.28
N PHE A 327 2.65 -18.50 12.70
CA PHE A 327 3.18 -17.19 13.03
C PHE A 327 4.22 -17.27 14.14
N GLU A 328 3.89 -17.96 15.24
CA GLU A 328 4.85 -18.21 16.32
C GLU A 328 6.03 -19.05 15.83
N GLN A 329 5.80 -20.15 15.12
CA GLN A 329 6.87 -21.07 14.67
C GLN A 329 7.93 -20.38 13.82
N TYR A 330 7.51 -19.49 12.91
CA TYR A 330 8.41 -18.82 11.96
C TYR A 330 8.83 -17.41 12.39
N GLY A 331 8.45 -17.00 13.60
CA GLY A 331 8.84 -15.71 14.19
C GLY A 331 8.27 -14.52 13.43
N VAL A 332 6.97 -14.54 13.14
CA VAL A 332 6.25 -13.35 12.68
C VAL A 332 6.28 -12.30 13.79
N ASP A 333 6.69 -11.08 13.46
CA ASP A 333 6.85 -10.01 14.44
C ASP A 333 5.50 -9.43 14.82
N ILE A 334 4.74 -9.02 13.80
CA ILE A 334 3.45 -8.37 13.95
C ILE A 334 2.46 -8.91 12.92
N VAL A 335 1.27 -9.24 13.39
CA VAL A 335 0.06 -9.42 12.58
C VAL A 335 -0.78 -8.15 12.72
N PHE A 336 -1.11 -7.52 11.60
CA PHE A 336 -2.06 -6.41 11.52
C PHE A 336 -3.41 -6.93 11.05
N ASP A 337 -4.48 -6.53 11.73
CA ASP A 337 -5.85 -6.90 11.42
C ASP A 337 -6.85 -5.72 11.48
N GLY A 338 -8.05 -5.93 10.94
CA GLY A 338 -9.12 -4.93 10.80
C GLY A 338 -10.45 -5.45 11.37
N HIS A 339 -11.56 -5.29 10.68
CA HIS A 339 -12.88 -5.87 10.98
C HIS A 339 -13.63 -5.25 12.17
N ASP A 340 -13.05 -5.22 13.37
CA ASP A 340 -13.64 -4.45 14.47
C ASP A 340 -13.17 -3.00 14.33
N HIS A 341 -14.11 -2.04 14.29
CA HIS A 341 -13.81 -0.68 13.85
C HIS A 341 -13.16 0.16 14.95
N MET A 342 -11.95 -0.19 15.38
CA MET A 342 -11.24 0.38 16.50
C MET A 342 -9.74 0.00 16.51
N TYR A 343 -8.98 0.47 17.50
CA TYR A 343 -7.57 0.11 17.68
C TYR A 343 -7.33 -0.79 18.89
N GLU A 344 -6.65 -1.92 18.70
CA GLU A 344 -6.28 -2.84 19.78
C GLU A 344 -4.84 -3.36 19.61
N ARG A 345 -4.09 -3.49 20.71
CA ARG A 345 -2.76 -4.12 20.69
C ARG A 345 -2.64 -5.18 21.76
N THR A 346 -2.15 -6.35 21.35
CA THR A 346 -1.84 -7.43 22.29
C THR A 346 -0.48 -7.20 22.96
N ARG A 347 -0.28 -7.84 24.11
CA ARG A 347 1.05 -8.22 24.57
C ARG A 347 1.67 -9.20 23.56
N LEU A 348 2.95 -9.53 23.71
CA LEU A 348 3.56 -10.62 22.94
C LEU A 348 2.83 -11.93 23.25
N MET A 349 2.21 -12.54 22.24
CA MET A 349 1.43 -13.76 22.39
C MET A 349 2.30 -14.98 22.13
N THR A 350 2.21 -15.96 23.03
CA THR A 350 2.93 -17.24 22.97
C THR A 350 1.97 -18.39 23.31
N ASP A 351 0.74 -18.30 22.82
CA ASP A 351 -0.35 -19.20 23.18
C ASP A 351 -0.09 -20.64 22.69
N TYR A 352 0.75 -20.80 21.65
CA TYR A 352 1.07 -22.10 21.05
C TYR A 352 2.43 -22.65 21.50
N GLY A 353 3.34 -21.80 21.97
CA GLY A 353 4.67 -22.20 22.44
C GLY A 353 5.56 -22.78 21.33
N THR A 354 5.30 -22.42 20.08
CA THR A 354 6.03 -22.94 18.91
C THR A 354 7.19 -22.05 18.48
N GLY A 355 7.34 -20.85 19.05
CA GLY A 355 8.47 -19.96 18.77
C GLY A 355 8.50 -18.70 19.65
N PRO A 356 9.12 -17.59 19.20
CA PRO A 356 9.39 -16.41 20.03
C PRO A 356 8.15 -15.60 20.42
N GLY A 357 7.00 -15.87 19.81
CA GLY A 357 5.75 -15.15 20.01
C GLY A 357 5.47 -14.12 18.91
N THR A 358 4.21 -13.69 18.82
CA THR A 358 3.72 -12.73 17.80
C THR A 358 2.92 -11.62 18.48
N THR A 359 3.11 -10.37 18.05
CA THR A 359 2.25 -9.24 18.48
C THR A 359 1.11 -9.07 17.47
N TYR A 360 -0.10 -8.76 17.93
CA TYR A 360 -1.25 -8.50 17.07
C TYR A 360 -1.72 -7.06 17.27
N ILE A 361 -2.02 -6.39 16.16
CA ILE A 361 -2.50 -5.01 16.13
C ILE A 361 -3.73 -4.91 15.25
N MET A 362 -4.86 -4.69 15.91
CA MET A 362 -6.10 -4.27 15.29
C MET A 362 -6.02 -2.79 14.93
N THR A 363 -6.25 -2.47 13.66
CA THR A 363 -6.19 -1.11 13.12
C THR A 363 -7.38 -0.80 12.20
N GLY A 364 -8.58 -1.21 12.60
CA GLY A 364 -9.84 -1.01 11.88
C GLY A 364 -10.50 0.38 12.06
N GLY A 365 -9.75 1.38 12.51
CA GLY A 365 -10.26 2.74 12.72
C GLY A 365 -10.29 3.62 11.45
N GLY A 366 -10.19 3.07 10.24
CA GLY A 366 -9.85 3.85 9.05
C GLY A 366 -10.92 4.82 8.55
N GLY A 367 -12.19 4.60 8.90
CA GLY A 367 -13.27 5.49 8.51
C GLY A 367 -14.68 4.97 8.75
N ALA A 368 -14.82 3.65 8.94
CA ALA A 368 -16.07 3.01 9.28
C ALA A 368 -16.53 3.35 10.70
N THR A 369 -17.85 3.29 10.93
CA THR A 369 -18.46 3.66 12.22
C THR A 369 -17.87 2.85 13.37
N LEU A 370 -17.28 3.53 14.36
CA LEU A 370 -16.47 2.89 15.40
C LEU A 370 -17.24 1.92 16.28
N ASP A 371 -16.57 0.81 16.62
CA ASP A 371 -16.94 -0.06 17.73
C ASP A 371 -16.42 0.50 19.06
N GLY A 372 -16.94 -0.02 20.18
CA GLY A 372 -16.52 0.35 21.51
C GLY A 372 -15.19 -0.33 21.90
N ALA A 373 -14.41 0.33 22.75
CA ALA A 373 -13.24 -0.29 23.37
C ALA A 373 -13.63 -1.40 24.38
N ALA A 374 -12.64 -2.16 24.84
CA ALA A 374 -12.79 -3.15 25.91
C ALA A 374 -13.42 -2.55 27.17
N GLN A 375 -14.29 -3.31 27.82
CA GLN A 375 -14.86 -2.96 29.13
C GLN A 375 -13.95 -3.45 30.26
N ILE A 376 -13.98 -2.79 31.42
CA ILE A 376 -13.21 -3.19 32.61
C ILE A 376 -14.17 -3.66 33.68
N ASP A 377 -13.95 -4.87 34.21
CA ASP A 377 -14.80 -5.41 35.27
C ASP A 377 -14.43 -4.91 36.68
N GLY A 378 -15.21 -5.31 37.68
CA GLY A 378 -14.96 -4.93 39.08
C GLY A 378 -13.62 -5.43 39.67
N ASN A 379 -12.92 -6.33 38.97
CA ASN A 379 -11.59 -6.84 39.34
C ASN A 379 -10.46 -6.22 38.49
N GLY A 380 -10.76 -5.21 37.66
CA GLY A 380 -9.77 -4.59 36.77
C GLY A 380 -9.38 -5.44 35.55
N GLN A 381 -10.12 -6.50 35.24
CA GLN A 381 -9.87 -7.34 34.07
C GLN A 381 -10.60 -6.77 32.85
N PRO A 382 -9.93 -6.72 31.68
CA PRO A 382 -10.55 -6.29 30.46
C PRO A 382 -11.44 -7.41 29.96
N TYR A 383 -12.60 -7.06 29.45
CA TYR A 383 -13.53 -8.03 28.93
C TYR A 383 -14.37 -7.45 27.79
N ARG A 384 -14.85 -8.39 26.98
CA ARG A 384 -15.91 -8.16 26.02
C ARG A 384 -17.15 -8.92 26.46
N GLN A 385 -18.31 -8.30 26.31
CA GLN A 385 -19.59 -8.98 26.48
C GLN A 385 -20.57 -8.52 25.39
N PRO A 386 -20.93 -9.40 24.43
CA PRO A 386 -21.97 -9.07 23.48
C PRO A 386 -23.34 -8.99 24.17
N LEU A 387 -24.31 -8.30 23.55
CA LEU A 387 -25.68 -8.17 24.07
C LEU A 387 -26.31 -9.54 24.43
N PHE A 388 -26.04 -10.53 23.59
CA PHE A 388 -26.45 -11.92 23.79
C PHE A 388 -25.21 -12.81 23.84
N GLY A 389 -24.60 -12.93 25.01
CA GLY A 389 -23.51 -13.88 25.22
C GLY A 389 -22.80 -13.75 26.56
N SER A 390 -21.88 -14.68 26.77
CA SER A 390 -21.06 -14.73 27.97
C SER A 390 -19.96 -13.68 27.91
N LYS A 391 -19.62 -13.14 29.08
CA LYS A 391 -18.43 -12.32 29.27
C LYS A 391 -17.16 -13.12 28.97
N THR A 392 -16.27 -12.56 28.17
CA THR A 392 -14.96 -13.12 27.83
C THR A 392 -13.86 -12.19 28.34
N ILE A 393 -12.94 -12.72 29.15
CA ILE A 393 -11.77 -11.97 29.63
C ILE A 393 -10.72 -11.88 28.52
N CYS A 394 -10.23 -10.67 28.28
CA CYS A 394 -9.31 -10.33 27.21
C CYS A 394 -7.87 -10.27 27.70
N TYR A 395 -7.34 -11.39 28.18
CA TYR A 395 -6.02 -11.50 28.79
C TYR A 395 -4.84 -11.11 27.87
N TRP A 396 -5.09 -11.00 26.57
CA TRP A 396 -4.09 -10.65 25.55
C TRP A 396 -3.78 -9.16 25.50
N LEU A 397 -4.66 -8.27 25.98
CA LEU A 397 -4.45 -6.85 25.80
C LEU A 397 -3.19 -6.35 26.52
N ALA A 398 -2.38 -5.57 25.82
CA ALA A 398 -1.25 -4.88 26.43
C ALA A 398 -1.75 -3.77 27.38
N GLN A 399 -0.90 -3.35 28.32
CA GLN A 399 -1.21 -2.31 29.32
C GLN A 399 -0.28 -1.11 29.24
N ASP A 400 0.71 -1.14 28.36
CA ASP A 400 1.79 -0.15 28.25
C ASP A 400 1.48 1.02 27.28
N CYS A 401 0.22 1.13 26.82
CA CYS A 401 -0.21 2.26 25.99
C CYS A 401 -0.25 3.58 26.77
N PRO A 402 0.20 4.71 26.18
CA PRO A 402 0.06 6.04 26.76
C PRO A 402 -1.40 6.37 27.14
N GLY A 403 -1.59 6.98 28.32
CA GLY A 403 -2.93 7.36 28.80
C GLY A 403 -3.74 6.21 29.38
N SER A 404 -3.19 4.99 29.46
CA SER A 404 -3.87 3.81 29.98
C SER A 404 -4.01 3.74 31.52
N GLY A 405 -3.65 4.77 32.29
CA GLY A 405 -3.84 4.78 33.76
C GLY A 405 -3.38 3.49 34.49
N LEU A 406 -3.87 3.25 35.70
CA LEU A 406 -3.77 1.93 36.34
C LEU A 406 -5.02 1.12 35.93
N ASN A 407 -4.83 -0.05 35.31
CA ASN A 407 -5.87 -0.94 34.76
C ASN A 407 -6.49 -0.58 33.40
N SER A 408 -5.94 0.36 32.61
CA SER A 408 -6.39 0.47 31.21
C SER A 408 -5.46 -0.28 30.29
N TYR A 409 -6.06 -0.71 29.20
CA TYR A 409 -5.49 -1.62 28.24
C TYR A 409 -5.40 -0.92 26.89
N CYS A 410 -4.56 -1.46 26.02
CA CYS A 410 -4.40 -1.02 24.65
C CYS A 410 -5.62 -1.38 23.81
N SER A 411 -6.72 -0.67 24.04
CA SER A 411 -8.01 -0.82 23.36
C SER A 411 -8.70 0.54 23.32
N PHE A 412 -8.80 1.12 22.12
CA PHE A 412 -9.26 2.48 21.90
C PHE A 412 -10.26 2.56 20.74
N SER A 413 -11.44 3.11 21.01
CA SER A 413 -12.41 3.47 19.98
C SER A 413 -12.03 4.82 19.38
N ARG A 414 -11.26 4.81 18.28
CA ARG A 414 -10.77 6.01 17.59
C ARG A 414 -10.66 5.79 16.10
N PHE A 415 -11.03 6.81 15.32
CA PHE A 415 -10.60 6.89 13.94
C PHE A 415 -9.09 7.09 13.88
N SER A 416 -8.40 6.21 13.18
CA SER A 416 -6.95 6.12 13.24
C SER A 416 -6.35 5.34 12.06
N TYR A 417 -5.05 5.51 11.89
CA TYR A 417 -4.22 4.62 11.08
C TYR A 417 -2.97 4.24 11.89
N THR A 418 -2.31 3.15 11.47
CA THR A 418 -1.04 2.74 12.06
C THR A 418 0.11 3.12 11.14
N SER A 419 1.22 3.58 11.70
CA SER A 419 2.45 3.83 10.97
C SER A 419 3.56 2.96 11.51
N VAL A 420 4.43 2.49 10.62
CA VAL A 420 5.55 1.62 10.94
C VAL A 420 6.80 2.17 10.29
N ARG A 421 7.83 2.41 11.10
CA ARG A 421 9.16 2.82 10.65
C ARG A 421 10.19 1.80 11.11
N LEU A 422 10.82 1.14 10.17
CA LEU A 422 12.00 0.31 10.42
C LEU A 422 13.25 1.15 10.16
N SER A 423 13.89 1.60 11.23
CA SER A 423 15.08 2.46 11.18
C SER A 423 16.35 1.61 11.16
N LEU A 424 17.21 1.88 10.18
CA LEU A 424 18.50 1.20 10.00
C LEU A 424 18.42 -0.33 10.04
N ASP A 425 17.28 -0.91 9.64
CA ASP A 425 17.02 -2.36 9.68
C ASP A 425 17.29 -3.04 11.05
N THR A 426 17.10 -2.29 12.14
CA THR A 426 17.36 -2.78 13.50
C THR A 426 16.27 -2.42 14.49
N THR A 427 15.63 -1.26 14.30
CA THR A 427 14.64 -0.75 15.24
C THR A 427 13.34 -0.46 14.53
N LEU A 428 12.33 -1.27 14.83
CA LEU A 428 10.96 -1.10 14.39
C LEU A 428 10.23 -0.19 15.38
N THR A 429 9.69 0.94 14.93
CA THR A 429 8.78 1.79 15.70
C THR A 429 7.41 1.73 15.08
N VAL A 430 6.39 1.47 15.91
CA VAL A 430 4.99 1.45 15.50
C VAL A 430 4.26 2.54 16.25
N ASN A 431 3.47 3.36 15.54
CA ASN A 431 2.61 4.37 16.14
C ASN A 431 1.17 4.19 15.68
N ALA A 432 0.22 4.21 16.60
CA ALA A 432 -1.19 4.41 16.33
C ALA A 432 -1.51 5.90 16.38
N ILE A 433 -2.03 6.45 15.28
CA ILE A 433 -2.21 7.89 15.08
C ILE A 433 -3.69 8.15 14.83
N ASP A 434 -4.32 8.99 15.65
CA ASP A 434 -5.71 9.37 15.45
C ASP A 434 -5.87 10.42 14.33
N GLU A 435 -7.11 10.61 13.90
CA GLU A 435 -7.48 11.57 12.86
C GLU A 435 -7.13 13.04 13.14
N ASN A 436 -6.70 13.36 14.37
CA ASN A 436 -6.23 14.68 14.78
C ASN A 436 -4.69 14.74 14.87
N ASN A 437 -4.01 13.73 14.31
CA ASN A 437 -2.55 13.57 14.32
C ASN A 437 -1.93 13.35 15.70
N ASN A 438 -2.70 12.85 16.68
CA ASN A 438 -2.14 12.47 17.98
C ASN A 438 -1.69 11.02 17.96
N ILE A 439 -0.44 10.78 18.35
CA ILE A 439 0.04 9.43 18.67
C ILE A 439 -0.57 9.04 20.02
N PHE A 440 -1.47 8.08 20.03
CA PHE A 440 -2.12 7.59 21.26
C PHE A 440 -1.60 6.22 21.69
N ASP A 441 -0.89 5.52 20.81
CA ASP A 441 -0.07 4.37 21.15
C ASP A 441 1.24 4.35 20.37
N THR A 442 2.31 3.91 21.03
CA THR A 442 3.63 3.74 20.43
C THR A 442 4.39 2.64 21.13
N PHE A 443 5.06 1.80 20.35
CA PHE A 443 6.01 0.84 20.89
C PHE A 443 7.14 0.55 19.90
N THR A 444 8.17 -0.13 20.40
CA THR A 444 9.39 -0.40 19.64
C THR A 444 9.81 -1.85 19.80
N ILE A 445 10.26 -2.47 18.69
CA ILE A 445 10.96 -3.75 18.69
C ILE A 445 12.38 -3.50 18.17
N THR A 446 13.40 -3.94 18.91
CA THR A 446 14.80 -3.85 18.47
C THR A 446 15.37 -5.24 18.27
N LYS A 447 15.87 -5.52 17.07
CA LYS A 447 16.62 -6.74 16.74
C LYS A 447 18.10 -6.36 16.56
N GLY A 448 18.95 -6.91 17.42
CA GLY A 448 20.40 -6.72 17.33
C GLY A 448 21.06 -7.64 16.30
N VAL A 449 22.22 -7.24 15.80
CA VAL A 449 23.14 -8.16 15.11
C VAL A 449 23.77 -9.05 16.19
N VAL A 450 23.49 -10.36 16.16
CA VAL A 450 24.25 -11.32 16.98
C VAL A 450 25.69 -11.31 16.47
N THR A 451 26.57 -10.56 17.14
CA THR A 451 28.01 -10.66 16.91
C THR A 451 28.46 -11.95 17.58
N THR A 452 28.52 -13.04 16.80
CA THR A 452 29.25 -14.25 17.21
C THR A 452 30.72 -13.88 17.31
N THR A 453 31.13 -13.42 18.49
CA THR A 453 32.55 -13.27 18.81
C THR A 453 33.09 -14.69 18.96
N SER A 454 33.60 -15.25 17.88
CA SER A 454 34.36 -16.50 17.94
C SER A 454 35.67 -16.21 18.67
N THR A 455 35.68 -16.41 19.99
CA THR A 455 36.91 -16.47 20.77
C THR A 455 37.72 -17.67 20.25
N THR A 456 38.64 -17.38 19.34
CA THR A 456 39.68 -18.33 18.95
C THR A 456 40.59 -18.48 20.17
N ALA A 457 40.41 -19.57 20.92
CA ALA A 457 41.32 -19.96 21.98
C ALA A 457 42.71 -20.15 21.37
N THR A 458 43.61 -19.20 21.61
CA THR A 458 45.02 -19.35 21.24
C THR A 458 45.64 -20.34 22.22
N SER A 459 45.98 -21.53 21.73
CA SER A 459 46.76 -22.51 22.48
C SER A 459 48.17 -21.96 22.70
N THR A 460 48.44 -21.50 23.92
CA THR A 460 49.81 -21.17 24.35
C THR A 460 50.48 -22.44 24.85
N THR A 461 51.42 -22.94 24.05
CA THR A 461 52.34 -24.01 24.44
C THR A 461 53.30 -23.46 25.49
N SER A 462 53.21 -23.95 26.73
CA SER A 462 54.10 -23.56 27.82
C SER A 462 55.44 -24.28 27.67
N SER A 463 56.53 -23.53 27.46
CA SER A 463 57.91 -24.04 27.53
C SER A 463 58.49 -23.69 28.89
N THR A 464 58.91 -24.72 29.62
CA THR A 464 59.47 -24.64 30.97
C THR A 464 60.89 -24.08 30.92
N THR A 465 61.14 -22.96 31.60
CA THR A 465 62.50 -22.47 31.87
C THR A 465 62.78 -22.61 33.37
N THR A 466 63.66 -23.54 33.71
CA THR A 466 64.15 -23.81 35.06
C THR A 466 65.06 -22.68 35.52
N THR A 467 64.75 -22.04 36.66
CA THR A 467 65.70 -21.17 37.37
C THR A 467 65.87 -21.65 38.81
N THR A 468 67.08 -22.12 39.08
CA THR A 468 67.58 -22.63 40.36
C THR A 468 67.64 -21.51 41.40
N THR A 469 67.04 -21.71 42.57
CA THR A 469 67.30 -20.86 43.76
C THR A 469 67.93 -21.71 44.85
N THR A 470 69.15 -21.35 45.23
CA THR A 470 69.95 -21.94 46.29
C THR A 470 69.50 -21.37 47.64
N THR A 471 69.06 -22.22 48.57
CA THR A 471 68.78 -21.83 49.95
C THR A 471 69.69 -22.59 50.89
N THR A 472 70.53 -21.84 51.61
CA THR A 472 71.48 -22.32 52.61
C THR A 472 70.78 -22.75 53.90
N THR A 473 71.18 -23.91 54.41
CA THR A 473 70.69 -24.55 55.64
C THR A 473 71.20 -23.85 56.90
N THR A 474 70.37 -23.73 57.95
CA THR A 474 70.86 -23.80 59.33
C THR A 474 69.86 -24.56 60.20
N THR A 475 70.38 -25.55 60.89
CA THR A 475 69.74 -26.63 61.66
C THR A 475 69.20 -26.16 63.01
N THR A 476 68.06 -26.67 63.45
CA THR A 476 67.84 -26.94 64.89
C THR A 476 66.91 -28.16 65.06
N THR A 477 67.41 -29.14 65.79
CA THR A 477 66.79 -30.43 66.12
C THR A 477 65.89 -30.30 67.34
N THR A 478 64.66 -30.84 67.33
CA THR A 478 64.07 -31.46 68.53
C THR A 478 63.05 -32.55 68.18
N THR A 479 63.31 -33.73 68.72
CA THR A 479 62.54 -34.99 68.83
C THR A 479 61.16 -34.75 69.44
N THR A 480 60.06 -35.49 69.16
CA THR A 480 59.60 -36.73 69.84
C THR A 480 58.15 -37.01 69.34
N THR A 481 57.89 -38.08 68.58
CA THR A 481 57.24 -39.38 68.95
C THR A 481 55.71 -39.38 69.09
N THR A 482 55.05 -40.07 68.14
CA THR A 482 53.78 -40.84 68.15
C THR A 482 52.64 -40.49 69.11
N THR A 483 51.43 -40.29 68.56
CA THR A 483 50.46 -41.36 68.25
C THR A 483 49.55 -40.93 67.11
#